data_AF-A0AAV1VRW1-F1
#
_entry.id   AF-A0AAV1VRW1-F1
#
_cell.length_a   1.000
_cell.length_b   1.000
_cell.length_c   1.000
_cell.angle_alpha   90.00
_cell.angle_beta   90.00
_cell.angle_gamma   90.00
#
_symmetry.space_group_name_H-M   'P 1'
#
loop_
_entity.id
_entity.type
_entity.pdbx_description
1 polymer ?
#
loop_
_entity_poly.entity_id
_entity_poly.type
_entity_poly.pdbx_seq_one_letter_code
_entity_poly.pdbx_strand_id
1 'polypeptide(L)'
;MVKQNQSIMVLLPLFLILAVSIEAEAAKLFVFGDSYVDTGNNLNSSTYKPPYGMTYPGTSSGRYSDGRVLTDYLGIFKTLFGGPKLTVQIDSFEQLIKENVYSKSDVESSIFLVNSGGNDYVAFAVKDRNLSGIDEFRKSLITELSVNIRRIRSLGAKKILVSLLPPPVVSLYRDCFDLLNSASINHNTMLLQVVEDLNKEIGKPVVRTLDIYSSFQSAIQTIQKNSKGNFSIDLN
;
A
#
# COMPACT_ATOMS: atom_id res chain seq x y z
N MET A 1 -74.33 -11.54 15.07
CA MET A 1 -73.29 -12.08 14.16
C MET A 1 -72.47 -10.92 13.63
N VAL A 2 -71.26 -10.70 14.16
CA VAL A 2 -70.23 -9.88 13.51
C VAL A 2 -68.94 -10.68 13.59
N LYS A 3 -68.49 -11.22 12.45
CA LYS A 3 -67.17 -11.86 12.32
C LYS A 3 -66.15 -10.75 12.18
N GLN A 4 -65.37 -10.48 13.22
CA GLN A 4 -64.24 -9.57 13.14
C GLN A 4 -63.04 -10.31 12.54
N ASN A 5 -62.61 -9.87 11.36
CA ASN A 5 -61.47 -10.38 10.60
C ASN A 5 -60.18 -10.36 11.45
N GLN A 6 -59.63 -11.54 11.75
CA GLN A 6 -58.34 -11.70 12.45
C GLN A 6 -57.12 -11.70 11.51
N SER A 7 -57.26 -11.31 10.23
CA SER A 7 -56.20 -11.55 9.23
C SER A 7 -55.19 -10.42 9.03
N ILE A 8 -55.20 -9.33 9.80
CA ILE A 8 -54.32 -8.16 9.56
C ILE A 8 -53.04 -8.17 10.43
N MET A 9 -52.98 -8.98 11.50
CA MET A 9 -51.93 -8.83 12.53
C MET A 9 -50.66 -9.68 12.35
N VAL A 10 -50.53 -10.45 11.26
CA VAL A 10 -49.40 -11.38 11.06
C VAL A 10 -48.48 -10.97 9.89
N LEU A 11 -48.83 -9.94 9.11
CA LEU A 11 -48.01 -9.49 7.97
C LEU A 11 -46.95 -8.43 8.34
N LEU A 12 -47.13 -7.72 9.46
CA LEU A 12 -46.17 -6.70 9.92
C LEU A 12 -44.79 -7.25 10.40
N PRO A 13 -44.69 -8.39 11.11
CA PRO A 13 -43.40 -8.91 11.52
C PRO A 13 -42.62 -9.56 10.37
N LEU A 14 -43.30 -10.04 9.32
CA LEU A 14 -42.64 -10.64 8.16
C LEU A 14 -41.99 -9.58 7.24
N PHE A 15 -42.58 -8.38 7.16
CA PHE A 15 -42.00 -7.25 6.43
C PHE A 15 -40.81 -6.63 7.17
N LEU A 16 -40.77 -6.73 8.51
CA LEU A 16 -39.64 -6.25 9.31
C LEU A 16 -38.41 -7.16 9.19
N ILE A 17 -38.58 -8.46 8.92
CA ILE A 17 -37.45 -9.41 8.75
C ILE A 17 -36.83 -9.30 7.35
N LEU A 18 -37.57 -8.78 6.35
CA LEU A 18 -37.04 -8.46 5.02
C LEU A 18 -36.29 -7.13 4.96
N ALA A 19 -36.44 -6.28 5.99
CA ALA A 19 -35.68 -5.05 6.11
C ALA A 19 -34.40 -5.31 6.91
N VAL A 20 -33.24 -5.12 6.27
CA VAL A 20 -31.89 -5.14 6.86
C VAL A 20 -31.29 -6.53 7.02
N SER A 21 -31.10 -7.21 5.88
CA SER A 21 -29.83 -7.91 5.66
C SER A 21 -28.87 -6.94 4.99
N ILE A 22 -28.29 -6.01 5.77
CA ILE A 22 -27.09 -5.30 5.31
C ILE A 22 -25.97 -6.32 5.49
N GLU A 23 -25.70 -7.11 4.46
CA GLU A 23 -24.38 -7.72 4.33
C GLU A 23 -23.40 -6.57 4.22
N ALA A 24 -22.62 -6.36 5.28
CA ALA A 24 -21.48 -5.46 5.23
C ALA A 24 -20.48 -6.05 4.24
N GLU A 25 -20.57 -5.65 2.96
CA GLU A 25 -19.59 -6.03 1.97
C GLU A 25 -18.22 -5.52 2.45
N ALA A 26 -17.27 -6.44 2.66
CA ALA A 26 -15.94 -6.08 3.09
C ALA A 26 -15.30 -5.13 2.05
N ALA A 27 -14.75 -4.02 2.51
CA ALA A 27 -14.06 -3.08 1.61
C ALA A 27 -12.85 -3.79 0.98
N LYS A 28 -12.76 -3.78 -0.36
CA LYS A 28 -11.59 -4.32 -1.05
C LYS A 28 -10.39 -3.38 -0.82
N LEU A 29 -9.20 -3.97 -0.73
CA LEU A 29 -7.95 -3.25 -0.58
C LEU A 29 -7.10 -3.46 -1.83
N PHE A 30 -6.86 -2.39 -2.57
CA PHE A 30 -5.90 -2.37 -3.66
C PHE A 30 -4.58 -1.82 -3.15
N VAL A 31 -3.50 -2.54 -3.39
CA VAL A 31 -2.18 -2.20 -2.86
C VAL A 31 -1.22 -1.98 -4.02
N PHE A 32 -0.61 -0.80 -4.06
CA PHE A 32 0.46 -0.44 -4.96
C PHE A 32 1.72 -0.21 -4.16
N GLY A 33 2.87 -0.70 -4.60
CA GLY A 33 4.07 -0.39 -3.86
C GLY A 33 5.35 -1.13 -4.22
N ASP A 34 6.23 -1.17 -3.23
CA ASP A 34 7.50 -1.89 -3.25
C ASP A 34 7.49 -3.16 -2.37
N SER A 35 8.67 -3.73 -2.12
CA SER A 35 8.87 -4.94 -1.33
C SER A 35 8.25 -4.90 0.07
N TYR A 36 7.96 -3.72 0.65
CA TYR A 36 7.29 -3.62 1.96
C TYR A 36 5.82 -4.10 1.94
N VAL A 37 5.20 -4.15 0.77
CA VAL A 37 3.80 -4.56 0.59
C VAL A 37 3.66 -5.70 -0.42
N ASP A 38 4.78 -6.30 -0.81
CA ASP A 38 4.82 -7.47 -1.68
C ASP A 38 4.17 -8.68 -1.01
N THR A 39 3.16 -9.24 -1.67
CA THR A 39 2.42 -10.43 -1.23
C THR A 39 2.88 -11.68 -1.97
N GLY A 40 4.04 -11.63 -2.63
CA GLY A 40 4.86 -12.80 -2.93
C GLY A 40 5.96 -12.55 -3.96
N ASN A 41 7.21 -12.87 -3.58
CA ASN A 41 8.38 -13.12 -4.45
C ASN A 41 9.44 -13.94 -3.66
N ASN A 42 8.99 -14.87 -2.81
CA ASN A 42 9.88 -15.69 -1.97
C ASN A 42 10.20 -17.01 -2.68
N LEU A 43 11.41 -17.15 -3.23
CA LEU A 43 11.91 -18.33 -3.96
C LEU A 43 11.76 -19.68 -3.21
N ASN A 44 11.60 -19.67 -1.89
CA ASN A 44 11.43 -20.87 -1.05
C ASN A 44 9.98 -21.09 -0.57
N SER A 45 9.00 -20.45 -1.21
CA SER A 45 7.58 -20.53 -0.82
C SER A 45 6.83 -21.70 -1.48
N SER A 46 5.76 -22.18 -0.84
CA SER A 46 4.80 -23.13 -1.43
C SER A 46 4.05 -22.56 -2.64
N THR A 47 4.14 -21.26 -2.87
CA THR A 47 3.58 -20.54 -4.03
C THR A 47 4.29 -20.81 -5.35
N TYR A 48 5.37 -21.60 -5.35
CA TYR A 48 5.98 -22.17 -6.55
C TYR A 48 5.32 -23.48 -7.01
N LYS A 49 4.16 -23.83 -6.44
CA LYS A 49 3.35 -24.99 -6.80
C LYS A 49 1.93 -24.56 -7.20
N PRO A 50 1.21 -25.37 -8.01
CA PRO A 50 -0.22 -25.18 -8.26
C PRO A 50 -1.04 -24.97 -6.97
N PRO A 51 -2.08 -24.12 -6.99
CA PRO A 51 -2.67 -23.49 -8.16
C PRO A 51 -2.07 -22.14 -8.56
N TYR A 52 -0.95 -21.69 -7.98
CA TYR A 52 -0.45 -20.33 -8.17
C TYR A 52 0.28 -20.14 -9.51
N GLY A 53 0.03 -19.01 -10.18
CA GLY A 53 0.60 -18.60 -11.47
C GLY A 53 0.21 -19.42 -12.71
N MET A 54 -0.70 -20.41 -12.59
CA MET A 54 -1.17 -21.26 -13.70
C MET A 54 -2.02 -20.50 -14.74
N THR A 55 -2.89 -19.57 -14.31
CA THR A 55 -3.71 -18.74 -15.21
C THR A 55 -2.88 -17.58 -15.76
N TYR A 56 -2.07 -16.91 -14.94
CA TYR A 56 -1.05 -15.93 -15.37
C TYR A 56 0.12 -15.90 -14.37
N PRO A 57 1.41 -15.97 -14.81
CA PRO A 57 1.88 -15.90 -16.20
C PRO A 57 1.90 -17.24 -16.95
N GLY A 58 1.30 -18.30 -16.42
CA GLY A 58 1.32 -19.67 -16.98
C GLY A 58 2.30 -20.61 -16.25
N THR A 59 3.05 -20.09 -15.29
CA THR A 59 3.91 -20.85 -14.37
C THR A 59 3.93 -20.17 -13.01
N SER A 60 4.06 -20.95 -11.94
CA SER A 60 4.16 -20.41 -10.58
C SER A 60 5.32 -19.41 -10.45
N SER A 61 5.02 -18.20 -10.00
CA SER A 61 5.98 -17.09 -9.92
C SER A 61 6.31 -16.68 -8.49
N GLY A 62 6.03 -17.53 -7.50
CA GLY A 62 6.23 -17.20 -6.08
C GLY A 62 5.16 -16.30 -5.47
N ARG A 63 4.13 -15.94 -6.24
CA ARG A 63 2.98 -15.11 -5.81
C ARG A 63 1.92 -15.97 -5.13
N TYR A 64 1.27 -15.47 -4.07
CA TYR A 64 0.05 -16.09 -3.53
C TYR A 64 -1.18 -15.76 -4.41
N SER A 65 -1.06 -15.90 -5.74
CA SER A 65 -2.14 -15.66 -6.71
C SER A 65 -1.98 -16.55 -7.94
N ASP A 66 -3.10 -16.91 -8.56
CA ASP A 66 -3.15 -17.56 -9.89
C ASP A 66 -3.16 -16.52 -11.04
N GLY A 67 -3.15 -15.23 -10.72
CA GLY A 67 -3.14 -14.12 -11.66
C GLY A 67 -2.05 -13.07 -11.35
N ARG A 68 -2.14 -11.90 -11.99
CA ARG A 68 -1.29 -10.73 -11.67
C ARG A 68 -1.46 -10.34 -10.19
N VAL A 69 -0.37 -10.01 -9.50
CA VAL A 69 -0.41 -9.31 -8.19
C VAL A 69 0.11 -7.90 -8.38
N LEU A 70 -0.47 -6.93 -7.66
CA LEU A 70 -0.12 -5.52 -7.81
C LEU A 70 1.21 -5.15 -7.15
N THR A 71 1.89 -6.09 -6.48
CA THR A 71 2.94 -5.81 -5.50
C THR A 71 4.34 -6.34 -5.85
N ASP A 72 4.55 -6.86 -7.07
CA ASP A 72 5.86 -7.29 -7.65
C ASP A 72 6.89 -6.17 -7.97
N TYR A 73 6.70 -4.96 -7.46
CA TYR A 73 7.29 -3.76 -8.05
C TYR A 73 8.24 -3.12 -7.04
N LEU A 74 9.20 -2.31 -7.48
CA LEU A 74 10.38 -2.01 -6.65
C LEU A 74 10.72 -0.51 -6.63
N GLY A 75 9.80 0.38 -6.99
CA GLY A 75 9.98 1.84 -6.87
C GLY A 75 9.03 2.70 -7.71
N ILE A 76 9.09 4.01 -7.47
CA ILE A 76 8.41 5.04 -8.27
C ILE A 76 9.14 5.19 -9.62
N PHE A 77 10.47 5.16 -9.60
CA PHE A 77 11.34 5.10 -10.77
C PHE A 77 11.90 3.70 -10.99
N LYS A 78 12.74 3.55 -12.03
CA LYS A 78 13.47 2.29 -12.27
C LYS A 78 14.58 2.18 -11.23
N THR A 79 14.53 1.16 -10.39
CA THR A 79 15.51 0.93 -9.32
C THR A 79 16.48 -0.19 -9.69
N LEU A 80 17.41 -0.51 -8.78
CA LEU A 80 18.40 -1.59 -8.96
C LEU A 80 17.79 -2.98 -8.84
N PHE A 81 16.66 -3.07 -8.17
CA PHE A 81 15.92 -4.29 -7.99
C PHE A 81 14.96 -4.37 -9.19
N GLY A 82 15.27 -5.23 -10.15
CA GLY A 82 14.51 -5.33 -11.40
C GLY A 82 13.03 -5.60 -11.14
N GLY A 83 12.16 -4.76 -11.67
CA GLY A 83 10.72 -4.82 -11.49
C GLY A 83 10.05 -3.62 -12.12
N PRO A 84 8.72 -3.61 -12.29
CA PRO A 84 8.08 -2.52 -12.99
C PRO A 84 7.88 -1.32 -12.03
N LYS A 85 7.60 -0.15 -12.59
CA LYS A 85 7.42 1.10 -11.82
C LYS A 85 6.00 1.22 -11.27
N LEU A 86 5.79 2.10 -10.29
CA LEU A 86 4.45 2.46 -9.79
C LEU A 86 3.47 2.80 -10.92
N THR A 87 3.93 3.53 -11.95
CA THR A 87 3.12 3.86 -13.13
C THR A 87 2.59 2.63 -13.85
N VAL A 88 3.41 1.58 -14.00
CA VAL A 88 3.03 0.32 -14.67
C VAL A 88 2.04 -0.48 -13.82
N GLN A 89 2.09 -0.38 -12.49
CA GLN A 89 1.09 -0.98 -11.61
C GLN A 89 -0.28 -0.32 -11.84
N ILE A 90 -0.30 1.01 -11.92
CA ILE A 90 -1.51 1.78 -12.16
C ILE A 90 -2.04 1.51 -13.57
N ASP A 91 -1.18 1.38 -14.58
CA ASP A 91 -1.57 0.96 -15.94
C ASP A 91 -2.24 -0.42 -15.93
N SER A 92 -1.66 -1.37 -15.20
CA SER A 92 -2.20 -2.73 -15.08
C SER A 92 -3.57 -2.73 -14.37
N PHE A 93 -3.72 -1.93 -13.30
CA PHE A 93 -5.00 -1.79 -12.61
C PHE A 93 -6.07 -1.11 -13.47
N GLU A 94 -5.69 -0.05 -14.21
CA GLU A 94 -6.56 0.61 -15.17
C GLU A 94 -7.06 -0.36 -16.25
N GLN A 95 -6.20 -1.28 -16.70
CA GLN A 95 -6.59 -2.32 -17.64
C GLN A 95 -7.63 -3.28 -17.05
N LEU A 96 -7.48 -3.68 -15.77
CA LEU A 96 -8.47 -4.53 -15.10
C LEU A 96 -9.84 -3.86 -14.98
N ILE A 97 -9.87 -2.53 -14.82
CA ILE A 97 -11.13 -1.76 -14.89
C ILE A 97 -11.71 -1.79 -16.30
N LYS A 98 -10.89 -1.56 -17.34
CA LYS A 98 -11.32 -1.56 -18.75
C LYS A 98 -11.86 -2.93 -19.20
N GLU A 99 -11.30 -4.00 -18.66
CA GLU A 99 -11.73 -5.38 -18.92
C GLU A 99 -12.95 -5.80 -18.08
N ASN A 100 -13.52 -4.88 -17.27
CA ASN A 100 -14.64 -5.12 -16.36
C ASN A 100 -14.36 -6.20 -15.30
N VAL A 101 -13.10 -6.45 -14.97
CA VAL A 101 -12.71 -7.31 -13.83
C VAL A 101 -13.09 -6.64 -12.51
N TYR A 102 -12.92 -5.30 -12.43
CA TYR A 102 -13.41 -4.48 -11.33
C TYR A 102 -14.41 -3.44 -11.84
N SER A 103 -15.58 -3.42 -11.22
CA SER A 103 -16.61 -2.44 -11.51
C SER A 103 -16.26 -1.06 -10.93
N LYS A 104 -16.93 -0.02 -11.42
CA LYS A 104 -16.83 1.32 -10.83
C LYS A 104 -17.17 1.32 -9.33
N SER A 105 -18.16 0.52 -8.92
CA SER A 105 -18.55 0.38 -7.51
C SER A 105 -17.42 -0.23 -6.68
N ASP A 106 -16.70 -1.22 -7.22
CA ASP A 106 -15.55 -1.82 -6.56
C ASP A 106 -14.48 -0.76 -6.29
N VAL A 107 -14.11 0.03 -7.29
CA VAL A 107 -13.08 1.06 -7.15
C VAL A 107 -13.52 2.14 -6.14
N GLU A 108 -14.76 2.63 -6.22
CA GLU A 108 -15.23 3.72 -5.37
C GLU A 108 -15.39 3.33 -3.90
N SER A 109 -15.75 2.07 -3.62
CA SER A 109 -15.94 1.54 -2.27
C SER A 109 -14.63 1.06 -1.61
N SER A 110 -13.58 0.87 -2.39
CA SER A 110 -12.30 0.31 -1.94
C SER A 110 -11.37 1.31 -1.25
N ILE A 111 -10.37 0.78 -0.55
CA ILE A 111 -9.22 1.51 -0.04
C ILE A 111 -8.03 1.22 -0.95
N PHE A 112 -7.23 2.25 -1.21
CA PHE A 112 -6.01 2.14 -1.99
C PHE A 112 -4.81 2.42 -1.09
N LEU A 113 -3.89 1.48 -0.94
CA LEU A 113 -2.63 1.68 -0.25
C LEU A 113 -1.52 1.90 -1.28
N VAL A 114 -0.76 2.98 -1.14
CA VAL A 114 0.42 3.28 -1.96
C VAL A 114 1.63 3.30 -1.04
N ASN A 115 2.56 2.37 -1.21
CA ASN A 115 3.80 2.28 -0.43
C ASN A 115 5.00 2.13 -1.36
N SER A 116 5.67 3.22 -1.71
CA SER A 116 6.82 3.15 -2.62
C SER A 116 7.77 4.32 -2.39
N GLY A 117 9.07 4.07 -2.54
CA GLY A 117 10.10 5.10 -2.52
C GLY A 117 11.40 4.67 -1.84
N GLY A 118 11.38 3.66 -0.97
CA GLY A 118 12.57 3.22 -0.23
C GLY A 118 13.68 2.72 -1.18
N ASN A 119 13.30 1.89 -2.14
CA ASN A 119 14.21 1.37 -3.17
C ASN A 119 14.75 2.45 -4.10
N ASP A 120 14.02 3.53 -4.33
CA ASP A 120 14.45 4.67 -5.13
C ASP A 120 15.63 5.38 -4.44
N TYR A 121 15.56 5.60 -3.12
CA TYR A 121 16.67 6.15 -2.34
C TYR A 121 17.88 5.22 -2.31
N VAL A 122 17.67 3.90 -2.18
CA VAL A 122 18.76 2.93 -2.25
C VAL A 122 19.45 2.98 -3.62
N ALA A 123 18.67 3.00 -4.70
CA ALA A 123 19.20 3.09 -6.07
C ALA A 123 19.97 4.40 -6.30
N PHE A 124 19.44 5.52 -5.78
CA PHE A 124 20.12 6.81 -5.82
C PHE A 124 21.45 6.77 -5.07
N ALA A 125 21.47 6.27 -3.83
CA ALA A 125 22.67 6.23 -2.98
C ALA A 125 23.79 5.35 -3.55
N VAL A 126 23.44 4.27 -4.25
CA VAL A 126 24.42 3.42 -4.94
C VAL A 126 25.04 4.14 -6.15
N LYS A 127 24.25 4.96 -6.85
CA LYS A 127 24.70 5.69 -8.06
C LYS A 127 25.46 6.97 -7.73
N ASP A 128 24.99 7.76 -6.77
CA ASP A 128 25.63 8.97 -6.27
C ASP A 128 26.05 8.77 -4.80
N ARG A 129 27.25 8.25 -4.60
CA ARG A 129 27.78 7.94 -3.26
C ARG A 129 27.94 9.17 -2.37
N ASN A 130 28.05 10.36 -2.96
CA ASN A 130 28.20 11.61 -2.22
C ASN A 130 26.86 12.28 -1.90
N LEU A 131 25.75 11.72 -2.40
CA LEU A 131 24.37 12.21 -2.23
C LEU A 131 24.18 13.69 -2.60
N SER A 132 25.04 14.21 -3.48
CA SER A 132 25.06 15.63 -3.85
C SER A 132 23.76 16.12 -4.48
N GLY A 133 23.03 15.23 -5.16
CA GLY A 133 21.73 15.51 -5.79
C GLY A 133 20.50 15.07 -5.00
N ILE A 134 20.61 14.71 -3.72
CA ILE A 134 19.51 14.05 -2.99
C ILE A 134 18.25 14.92 -2.88
N ASP A 135 18.41 16.24 -2.81
CA ASP A 135 17.28 17.17 -2.69
C ASP A 135 16.50 17.31 -4.00
N GLU A 136 17.20 17.42 -5.13
CA GLU A 136 16.57 17.46 -6.46
C GLU A 136 15.90 16.12 -6.78
N PHE A 137 16.58 15.01 -6.45
CA PHE A 137 16.03 13.67 -6.57
C PHE A 137 14.75 13.50 -5.74
N ARG A 138 14.78 13.87 -4.46
CA ARG A 138 13.61 13.83 -3.56
C ARG A 138 12.45 14.64 -4.12
N LYS A 139 12.71 15.85 -4.62
CA LYS A 139 11.67 16.68 -5.25
C LYS A 139 11.04 15.96 -6.43
N SER A 140 11.86 15.44 -7.35
CA SER A 140 11.37 14.68 -8.51
C SER A 140 10.57 13.45 -8.10
N LEU A 141 11.02 12.70 -7.09
CA LEU A 141 10.35 11.51 -6.57
C LEU A 141 8.96 11.84 -6.00
N ILE A 142 8.86 12.89 -5.17
CA ILE A 142 7.60 13.33 -4.58
C ILE A 142 6.65 13.90 -5.65
N THR A 143 7.18 14.64 -6.64
CA THR A 143 6.38 15.12 -7.78
C THR A 143 5.77 13.95 -8.55
N GLU A 144 6.57 12.93 -8.87
CA GLU A 144 6.08 11.75 -9.58
C GLU A 144 5.07 10.95 -8.73
N LEU A 145 5.29 10.81 -7.42
CA LEU A 145 4.32 10.21 -6.52
C LEU A 145 2.99 10.98 -6.51
N SER A 146 3.03 12.31 -6.50
CA SER A 146 1.83 13.15 -6.58
C SER A 146 1.04 12.91 -7.88
N VAL A 147 1.73 12.80 -9.02
CA VAL A 147 1.12 12.46 -10.32
C VAL A 147 0.43 11.09 -10.26
N ASN A 148 1.09 10.09 -9.68
CA ASN A 148 0.53 8.75 -9.55
C ASN A 148 -0.70 8.70 -8.62
N ILE A 149 -0.68 9.43 -7.49
CA ILE A 149 -1.85 9.55 -6.61
C ILE A 149 -3.03 10.21 -7.35
N ARG A 150 -2.77 11.24 -8.15
CA ARG A 150 -3.80 11.88 -8.99
C ARG A 150 -4.38 10.91 -10.02
N ARG A 151 -3.55 10.06 -10.64
CA ARG A 151 -4.02 8.99 -11.53
C ARG A 151 -4.93 8.02 -10.80
N ILE A 152 -4.52 7.49 -9.64
CA ILE A 152 -5.33 6.56 -8.84
C ILE A 152 -6.69 7.18 -8.49
N ARG A 153 -6.71 8.45 -8.09
CA ARG A 153 -7.97 9.21 -7.89
C ARG A 153 -8.80 9.28 -9.17
N SER A 154 -8.19 9.60 -10.31
CA SER A 154 -8.90 9.73 -11.60
C SER A 154 -9.57 8.43 -12.04
N LEU A 155 -9.06 7.27 -11.61
CA LEU A 155 -9.67 5.97 -11.84
C LEU A 155 -10.93 5.71 -10.99
N GLY A 156 -11.19 6.54 -9.97
CA GLY A 156 -12.39 6.45 -9.12
C GLY A 156 -12.09 6.28 -7.62
N ALA A 157 -10.82 6.19 -7.23
CA ALA A 157 -10.45 6.00 -5.83
C ALA A 157 -10.90 7.17 -4.94
N LYS A 158 -11.66 6.87 -3.89
CA LYS A 158 -12.16 7.85 -2.91
C LYS A 158 -11.42 7.82 -1.57
N LYS A 159 -10.65 6.76 -1.31
CA LYS A 159 -9.90 6.53 -0.07
C LYS A 159 -8.49 6.06 -0.42
N ILE A 160 -7.49 6.92 -0.28
CA ILE A 160 -6.10 6.62 -0.61
C ILE A 160 -5.24 6.79 0.65
N LEU A 161 -4.56 5.73 1.04
CA LEU A 161 -3.52 5.70 2.06
C LEU A 161 -2.17 5.72 1.35
N VAL A 162 -1.26 6.60 1.79
CA VAL A 162 0.12 6.66 1.29
C VAL A 162 1.05 6.44 2.47
N SER A 163 1.90 5.42 2.41
CA SER A 163 2.84 5.15 3.49
C SER A 163 3.93 6.21 3.56
N LEU A 164 4.27 6.65 4.76
CA LEU A 164 5.52 7.36 5.01
C LEU A 164 6.69 6.38 4.89
N LEU A 165 7.86 6.84 4.44
CA LEU A 165 9.03 5.96 4.39
C LEU A 165 9.47 5.59 5.81
N PRO A 166 9.71 4.30 6.09
CA PRO A 166 10.27 3.88 7.37
C PRO A 166 11.74 4.31 7.47
N PRO A 167 12.34 4.28 8.67
CA PRO A 167 13.79 4.41 8.81
C PRO A 167 14.51 3.37 7.93
N PRO A 168 15.65 3.72 7.31
CA PRO A 168 16.42 2.80 6.49
C PRO A 168 16.84 1.58 7.30
N VAL A 169 16.40 0.39 6.87
CA VAL A 169 16.67 -0.89 7.55
C VAL A 169 18.05 -1.43 7.13
N VAL A 170 19.10 -0.62 7.30
CA VAL A 170 20.48 -1.11 7.24
C VAL A 170 20.95 -1.22 8.68
N SER A 171 21.15 -2.46 9.12
CA SER A 171 21.51 -2.90 10.47
C SER A 171 20.37 -2.91 11.50
N LEU A 172 19.91 -4.13 11.75
CA LEU A 172 19.52 -4.55 13.10
C LEU A 172 20.50 -3.94 14.14
N TYR A 173 19.96 -3.02 14.95
CA TYR A 173 20.37 -2.72 16.32
C TYR A 173 21.69 -2.03 16.65
N ARG A 174 22.55 -1.58 15.70
CA ARG A 174 23.80 -0.94 16.14
C ARG A 174 24.05 0.48 15.64
N ASP A 175 24.09 0.76 14.35
CA ASP A 175 24.46 2.11 13.90
C ASP A 175 23.74 2.49 12.62
N CYS A 176 22.85 3.48 12.72
CA CYS A 176 22.16 4.03 11.57
C CYS A 176 22.91 5.27 11.09
N PHE A 177 23.32 5.33 9.82
CA PHE A 177 23.93 6.54 9.25
C PHE A 177 22.94 7.72 9.34
N ASP A 178 23.30 8.78 10.09
CA ASP A 178 22.48 9.98 10.30
C ASP A 178 21.92 10.58 9.00
N LEU A 179 22.67 10.43 7.91
CA LEU A 179 22.35 10.94 6.59
C LEU A 179 21.16 10.19 5.93
N LEU A 180 21.06 8.86 6.10
CA LEU A 180 19.94 8.08 5.55
C LEU A 180 18.67 8.22 6.40
N ASN A 181 18.82 8.41 7.72
CA ASN A 181 17.72 8.81 8.58
C ASN A 181 17.15 10.17 8.16
N SER A 182 18.03 11.13 7.89
CA SER A 182 17.65 12.46 7.39
C SER A 182 16.91 12.39 6.05
N ALA A 183 17.29 11.46 5.17
CA ALA A 183 16.59 11.26 3.89
C ALA A 183 15.12 10.86 4.08
N SER A 184 14.84 9.93 5.00
CA SER A 184 13.47 9.47 5.29
C SER A 184 12.63 10.57 5.95
N ILE A 185 13.22 11.30 6.91
CA ILE A 185 12.55 12.44 7.56
C ILE A 185 12.20 13.52 6.54
N ASN A 186 13.17 13.94 5.73
CA ASN A 186 12.98 15.00 4.73
C ASN A 186 11.99 14.60 3.63
N HIS A 187 11.95 13.32 3.27
CA HIS A 187 10.93 12.78 2.38
C HIS A 187 9.55 12.87 3.02
N ASN A 188 9.40 12.37 4.25
CA ASN A 188 8.13 12.30 4.96
C ASN A 188 7.54 13.69 5.21
N THR A 189 8.37 14.67 5.58
CA THR A 189 7.93 16.07 5.72
C THR A 189 7.37 16.62 4.41
N MET A 190 8.05 16.38 3.29
CA MET A 190 7.58 16.85 1.98
C MET A 190 6.31 16.12 1.53
N LEU A 191 6.21 14.82 1.80
CA LEU A 191 5.03 14.02 1.48
C LEU A 191 3.80 14.47 2.28
N LEU A 192 3.96 14.77 3.56
CA LEU A 192 2.88 15.32 4.40
C LEU A 192 2.33 16.62 3.80
N GLN A 193 3.22 17.53 3.39
CA GLN A 193 2.82 18.77 2.72
C GLN A 193 2.05 18.51 1.42
N VAL A 194 2.56 17.61 0.56
CA VAL A 194 1.90 17.27 -0.70
C VAL A 194 0.52 16.63 -0.48
N VAL A 195 0.36 15.79 0.54
CA VAL A 195 -0.94 15.21 0.89
C VAL A 195 -1.92 16.28 1.37
N GLU A 196 -1.45 17.26 2.15
CA GLU A 196 -2.27 18.41 2.55
C GLU A 196 -2.71 19.23 1.33
N ASP A 197 -1.78 19.57 0.45
CA ASP A 197 -2.03 20.36 -0.76
C ASP A 197 -2.99 19.63 -1.72
N LEU A 198 -2.80 18.32 -1.92
CA LEU A 198 -3.72 17.49 -2.70
C LEU A 198 -5.13 17.54 -2.12
N ASN A 199 -5.29 17.36 -0.80
CA ASN A 199 -6.62 17.39 -0.19
C ASN A 199 -7.28 18.77 -0.25
N LYS A 200 -6.49 19.85 -0.15
CA LYS A 200 -6.97 21.23 -0.35
C LYS A 200 -7.49 21.44 -1.77
N GLU A 201 -6.73 21.03 -2.78
CA GLU A 201 -7.14 21.10 -4.19
C GLU A 201 -8.41 20.25 -4.46
N ILE A 202 -8.47 19.06 -3.86
CA ILE A 202 -9.62 18.16 -4.00
C ILE A 202 -10.87 18.71 -3.31
N GLY A 203 -10.71 19.57 -2.29
CA GLY A 203 -11.79 20.09 -1.45
C GLY A 203 -12.34 19.07 -0.44
N LYS A 204 -11.69 17.91 -0.29
CA LYS A 204 -12.07 16.87 0.68
C LYS A 204 -10.90 15.94 1.01
N PRO A 205 -10.92 15.31 2.19
CA PRO A 205 -9.88 14.42 2.67
C PRO A 205 -9.84 13.03 1.98
N VAL A 206 -9.44 12.98 0.70
CA VAL A 206 -9.32 11.71 -0.06
C VAL A 206 -8.02 10.96 0.26
N VAL A 207 -6.94 11.70 0.49
CA VAL A 207 -5.61 11.14 0.72
C VAL A 207 -5.25 11.24 2.20
N ARG A 208 -4.66 10.18 2.74
CA ARG A 208 -4.18 10.09 4.13
C ARG A 208 -2.80 9.46 4.14
N THR A 209 -1.97 9.87 5.10
CA THR A 209 -0.68 9.21 5.32
C THR A 209 -0.84 8.06 6.31
N LEU A 210 -0.19 6.94 6.03
CA LEU A 210 0.02 5.85 6.98
C LEU A 210 1.41 5.99 7.59
N ASP A 211 1.47 6.35 8.87
CA ASP A 211 2.73 6.62 9.58
C ASP A 211 3.41 5.33 10.07
N ILE A 212 3.96 4.59 9.12
CA ILE A 212 4.80 3.44 9.44
C ILE A 212 6.16 3.86 10.01
N TYR A 213 6.64 5.09 9.75
CA TYR A 213 7.90 5.60 10.29
C TYR A 213 7.90 5.62 11.83
N SER A 214 6.90 6.27 12.43
CA SER A 214 6.75 6.35 13.89
C SER A 214 6.54 4.97 14.50
N SER A 215 5.84 4.09 13.79
CA SER A 215 5.62 2.70 14.23
C SER A 215 6.95 1.94 14.35
N PHE A 216 7.83 2.04 13.34
CA PHE A 216 9.17 1.45 13.38
C PHE A 216 10.05 2.10 14.46
N GLN A 217 10.03 3.42 14.58
CA GLN A 217 10.80 4.13 15.61
C GLN A 217 10.40 3.70 17.03
N SER A 218 9.10 3.57 17.30
CA SER A 218 8.60 3.10 18.60
C SER A 218 9.06 1.66 18.92
N ALA A 219 9.05 0.78 17.92
CA ALA A 219 9.56 -0.58 18.06
C ALA A 219 11.07 -0.60 18.35
N ILE A 220 11.86 0.15 17.57
CA ILE A 220 13.32 0.26 17.75
C ILE A 220 13.65 0.77 19.15
N GLN A 221 13.01 1.84 19.61
CA GLN A 221 13.23 2.42 20.93
C GLN A 221 12.91 1.43 22.05
N THR A 222 11.79 0.70 21.92
CA THR A 222 11.39 -0.33 22.88
C THR A 222 12.45 -1.43 22.96
N ILE A 223 12.96 -1.89 21.82
CA ILE A 223 13.93 -2.98 21.78
C ILE A 223 15.29 -2.53 22.30
N GLN A 224 15.75 -1.32 21.96
CA GLN A 224 16.98 -0.74 22.51
C GLN A 224 16.93 -0.55 24.03
N LYS A 225 15.76 -0.18 24.56
CA LYS A 225 15.53 -0.10 26.01
C LYS A 225 15.64 -1.48 26.67
N ASN A 226 15.06 -2.50 26.04
CA ASN A 226 15.09 -3.88 26.56
C ASN A 226 16.47 -4.54 26.40
N SER A 227 17.21 -4.24 25.32
CA SER A 227 18.53 -4.83 25.05
C SER A 227 19.63 -4.29 25.96
N LYS A 228 19.47 -3.08 26.51
CA LYS A 228 20.31 -2.59 27.63
C LYS A 228 20.11 -3.39 28.93
N GLY A 229 19.15 -4.33 28.98
CA GLY A 229 18.85 -5.19 30.13
C GLY A 229 19.15 -6.69 29.98
N ASN A 230 19.34 -7.23 28.76
CA ASN A 230 19.83 -8.59 28.42
C ASN A 230 19.27 -8.97 27.05
N PHE A 231 20.09 -8.97 25.99
CA PHE A 231 19.85 -9.80 24.80
C PHE A 231 21.16 -9.98 24.03
N SER A 232 21.84 -11.10 24.26
CA SER A 232 22.77 -11.70 23.31
C SER A 232 21.95 -12.57 22.37
N ILE A 233 21.67 -12.08 21.15
CA ILE A 233 21.18 -12.96 20.09
C ILE A 233 22.41 -13.61 19.48
N ASP A 234 22.72 -14.84 19.93
CA ASP A 234 23.61 -15.73 19.21
C ASP A 234 22.91 -16.15 17.91
N LEU A 235 23.45 -15.68 16.79
CA LEU A 235 23.09 -16.16 15.46
C LEU A 235 24.16 -17.20 15.06
N ASN A 236 23.86 -18.47 15.33
CA ASN A 236 24.47 -19.60 14.61
C ASN A 236 23.73 -19.81 13.29
#